data_AF-A0A397SIY7-F1
#
_entry.id   AF-A0A397SIY7-F1
#
_cell.length_a   1.000
_cell.length_b   1.000
_cell.length_c   1.000
_cell.angle_alpha   90.00
_cell.angle_beta   90.00
_cell.angle_gamma   90.00
#
_symmetry.space_group_name_H-M   'P 1'
#
loop_
_entity.id
_entity.type
_entity.pdbx_description
1 polymer ?
#
loop_
_entity_poly.entity_id
_entity_poly.type
_entity_poly.pdbx_seq_one_letter_code
_entity_poly.pdbx_strand_id
1 'polypeptide(L)'
;MKPVREQMKKRNLDWMIACKNPTPIEFFRFIQPTHKTRAIEKYGKILNEAMRLCKVPDEQSKLKNIKETVNCNSDWDVWLLEKRAMKIRNEVHETNAEVHRELNNVVSKRAIEPNEESLRKKQKQLDDPYKHLSIKEQEDDDGDVYSSNYASSSLTNKSQLDDPYKHLSIKEQEDDDGDVYSSNYASSSLTNKSQLDDPYKHLSIKEQEDDDGDVYSSNYASSSLTNKSCSQQQTFERGKTGEDITVEEQERRENGVSLSDHDHNLVKNLLNELQQCSEKMASLMRSFQVYRDYSVNELIRNEIMDLTPSSEFVLRYTNEDDYMQVIKEIFEPVDELFPESAIKFLEEFFSENCTHQQWDNRLENLLEPEEDLFLRKLKRFLFETLPALQNHGMLEDEYMNTYIHPVLKKALWRFSGIRYIPGNQAIRASAYRKSIMKQEGNADRSDGIAYTTSEKPYEICIVEGSRPYVVDDTKEMSDYIQNARAGKDIINYTVVSEVKLKRAPPLQLKSYMVQSIGLSLRFYLMDYLGIYRLFEIETCEIPTDLEGVNLFPSFFRAVVTWASKEMLNNEKS
;
A
#
# COMPACT_ATOMS: atom_id res chain seq x y z
N MET A 1 -13.83 28.22 0.40
CA MET A 1 -12.43 28.03 -0.06
C MET A 1 -11.44 29.17 0.26
N LYS A 2 -11.73 30.47 0.05
CA LYS A 2 -10.72 31.55 0.29
C LYS A 2 -10.00 31.52 1.66
N PRO A 3 -10.67 31.33 2.83
CA PRO A 3 -10.06 31.55 4.14
C PRO A 3 -8.80 30.72 4.44
N VAL A 4 -8.80 29.43 4.09
CA VAL A 4 -7.68 28.52 4.42
C VAL A 4 -6.38 28.92 3.72
N ARG A 5 -6.46 29.39 2.47
CA ARG A 5 -5.28 29.86 1.72
C ARG A 5 -4.69 31.15 2.30
N GLU A 6 -5.52 31.99 2.91
CA GLU A 6 -5.08 33.23 3.57
C GLU A 6 -4.48 32.94 4.95
N GLN A 7 -5.08 32.05 5.74
CA GLN A 7 -4.53 31.56 7.00
C GLN A 7 -3.16 30.88 6.82
N MET A 8 -3.02 30.01 5.81
CA MET A 8 -1.72 29.37 5.50
C MET A 8 -0.66 30.38 5.05
N LYS A 9 -1.02 31.41 4.26
CA LYS A 9 -0.09 32.49 3.91
C LYS A 9 0.37 33.24 5.16
N LYS A 10 -0.56 33.61 6.04
CA LYS A 10 -0.25 34.30 7.30
C LYS A 10 0.68 33.47 8.19
N ARG A 11 0.36 32.20 8.46
CA ARG A 11 1.24 31.29 9.25
C ARG A 11 2.68 31.22 8.73
N ASN A 12 2.87 31.19 7.40
CA ASN A 12 4.20 31.15 6.81
C ASN A 12 4.94 32.49 6.90
N LEU A 13 4.22 33.62 6.80
CA LEU A 13 4.77 34.97 6.97
C LEU A 13 5.17 35.23 8.43
N ASP A 14 4.27 34.91 9.38
CA ASP A 14 4.50 35.05 10.82
C ASP A 14 5.74 34.22 11.24
N TRP A 15 5.89 32.99 10.72
CA TRP A 15 7.10 32.17 10.91
C TRP A 15 8.35 32.81 10.30
N MET A 16 8.26 33.34 9.07
CA MET A 16 9.41 33.94 8.36
C MET A 16 9.99 35.14 9.11
N ILE A 17 9.14 35.89 9.81
CA ILE A 17 9.53 37.04 10.65
C ILE A 17 10.03 36.57 12.03
N ALA A 18 9.33 35.66 12.69
CA ALA A 18 9.68 35.21 14.05
C ALA A 18 10.87 34.24 14.11
N CYS A 19 11.25 33.60 13.01
CA CYS A 19 12.30 32.58 12.99
C CYS A 19 13.70 33.19 13.20
N LYS A 20 14.48 32.60 14.12
CA LYS A 20 15.85 33.06 14.40
C LYS A 20 16.81 32.85 13.21
N ASN A 21 16.53 31.93 12.29
CA ASN A 21 17.33 31.73 11.07
C ASN A 21 16.48 31.20 9.89
N PRO A 22 15.73 32.06 9.16
CA PRO A 22 14.76 31.65 8.14
C PRO A 22 15.41 31.25 6.81
N THR A 23 16.30 30.25 6.83
CA THR A 23 16.87 29.60 5.64
C THR A 23 15.82 28.72 4.94
N PRO A 24 16.02 28.35 3.65
CA PRO A 24 15.14 27.40 2.97
C PRO A 24 15.06 26.06 3.67
N ILE A 25 16.16 25.51 4.20
CA ILE A 25 16.14 24.21 4.89
C ILE A 25 15.23 24.24 6.13
N GLU A 26 15.32 25.27 6.97
CA GLU A 26 14.40 25.41 8.11
C GLU A 26 12.95 25.65 7.66
N PHE A 27 12.74 26.41 6.57
CA PHE A 27 11.41 26.60 5.99
C PHE A 27 10.82 25.31 5.41
N PHE A 28 11.64 24.47 4.76
CA PHE A 28 11.23 23.17 4.22
C PHE A 28 10.95 22.16 5.34
N ARG A 29 11.69 22.21 6.46
CA ARG A 29 11.33 21.46 7.68
C ARG A 29 9.99 21.94 8.25
N PHE A 30 9.71 23.25 8.24
CA PHE A 30 8.45 23.84 8.73
C PHE A 30 7.22 23.57 7.85
N ILE A 31 7.35 23.65 6.52
CA ILE A 31 6.21 23.48 5.57
C ILE A 31 6.11 22.08 4.93
N GLN A 32 7.06 21.19 5.24
CA GLN A 32 7.16 19.78 4.78
C GLN A 32 6.78 19.54 3.30
N PRO A 33 7.38 20.27 2.35
CA PRO A 33 6.90 20.35 0.97
C PRO A 33 6.94 19.02 0.21
N THR A 34 6.15 18.91 -0.87
CA THR A 34 6.15 17.76 -1.78
C THR A 34 6.96 17.99 -3.07
N HIS A 35 7.00 19.22 -3.61
CA HIS A 35 7.61 19.53 -4.93
C HIS A 35 8.68 20.62 -4.85
N LYS A 36 9.88 20.37 -5.41
CA LYS A 36 11.06 21.28 -5.36
C LYS A 36 10.73 22.68 -5.85
N THR A 37 10.26 22.82 -7.08
CA THR A 37 9.97 24.12 -7.72
C THR A 37 8.95 24.95 -6.92
N ARG A 38 7.82 24.34 -6.52
CA ARG A 38 6.77 25.01 -5.73
C ARG A 38 7.27 25.43 -4.34
N ALA A 39 8.17 24.66 -3.72
CA ALA A 39 8.72 24.99 -2.42
C ALA A 39 9.69 26.18 -2.48
N ILE A 40 10.59 26.20 -3.47
CA ILE A 40 11.54 27.29 -3.71
C ILE A 40 10.79 28.58 -4.06
N GLU A 41 9.79 28.50 -4.95
CA GLU A 41 8.91 29.61 -5.32
C GLU A 41 8.14 30.17 -4.10
N LYS A 42 7.56 29.29 -3.27
CA LYS A 42 6.83 29.64 -2.05
C LYS A 42 7.74 30.28 -1.00
N TYR A 43 8.97 29.79 -0.83
CA TYR A 43 9.98 30.41 0.03
C TYR A 43 10.30 31.83 -0.44
N GLY A 44 10.66 32.00 -1.72
CA GLY A 44 10.99 33.31 -2.29
C GLY A 44 9.83 34.32 -2.19
N LYS A 45 8.60 33.89 -2.44
CA LYS A 45 7.40 34.74 -2.31
C LYS A 45 7.14 35.17 -0.85
N ILE A 46 7.28 34.27 0.13
CA ILE A 46 7.08 34.61 1.55
C ILE A 46 8.25 35.46 2.08
N LEU A 47 9.50 35.19 1.67
CA LEU A 47 10.67 35.99 2.05
C LEU A 47 10.58 37.43 1.55
N ASN A 48 10.21 37.63 0.28
CA ASN A 48 9.98 38.97 -0.28
C ASN A 48 8.87 39.74 0.48
N GLU A 49 7.78 39.06 0.85
CA GLU A 49 6.68 39.68 1.59
C GLU A 49 7.06 39.99 3.05
N ALA A 50 7.85 39.12 3.70
CA ALA A 50 8.42 39.37 5.02
C ALA A 50 9.36 40.60 5.00
N MET A 51 10.22 40.72 3.98
CA MET A 51 11.07 41.91 3.78
C MET A 51 10.25 43.20 3.58
N ARG A 52 9.06 43.11 2.97
CA ARG A 52 8.16 44.25 2.73
C ARG A 52 7.39 44.68 3.98
N LEU A 53 7.10 43.76 4.89
CA LEU A 53 6.26 43.98 6.07
C LEU A 53 7.04 44.12 7.38
N CYS A 54 8.27 43.61 7.45
CA CYS A 54 9.18 43.86 8.57
C CYS A 54 9.55 45.35 8.63
N LYS A 55 9.36 45.97 9.80
CA LYS A 55 9.67 47.38 10.07
C LYS A 55 10.90 47.58 10.96
N VAL A 56 11.56 46.50 11.37
CA VAL A 56 12.74 46.52 12.23
C VAL A 56 13.99 46.51 11.32
N PRO A 57 14.85 47.55 11.33
CA PRO A 57 15.95 47.66 10.37
C PRO A 57 16.92 46.49 10.38
N ASP A 58 17.24 45.95 11.56
CA ASP A 58 18.19 44.86 11.73
C ASP A 58 17.64 43.52 11.19
N GLU A 59 16.37 43.23 11.45
CA GLU A 59 15.68 42.04 10.93
C GLU A 59 15.50 42.13 9.41
N GLN A 60 15.13 43.31 8.89
CA GLN A 60 15.00 43.53 7.45
C GLN A 60 16.35 43.37 6.73
N SER A 61 17.43 43.88 7.32
CA SER A 61 18.80 43.71 6.82
C SER A 61 19.25 42.25 6.83
N LYS A 62 18.88 41.49 7.87
CA LYS A 62 19.12 40.06 8.00
C LYS A 62 18.37 39.24 6.94
N LEU A 63 17.08 39.51 6.72
CA LEU A 63 16.30 38.87 5.65
C LEU A 63 16.88 39.16 4.26
N LYS A 64 17.40 40.37 4.04
CA LYS A 64 18.10 40.75 2.81
C LYS A 64 19.39 39.94 2.61
N ASN A 65 20.24 39.85 3.64
CA ASN A 65 21.49 39.08 3.60
C ASN A 65 21.21 37.59 3.31
N ILE A 66 20.19 37.00 3.93
CA ILE A 66 19.74 35.63 3.62
C ILE A 66 19.35 35.53 2.14
N LYS A 67 18.54 36.45 1.60
CA LYS A 67 18.16 36.47 0.18
C LYS A 67 19.35 36.56 -0.79
N GLU A 68 20.47 37.17 -0.37
CA GLU A 68 21.68 37.32 -1.18
C GLU A 68 22.66 36.13 -1.06
N THR A 69 22.58 35.35 0.01
CA THR A 69 23.49 34.22 0.31
C THR A 69 22.87 32.82 0.11
N VAL A 70 21.57 32.75 -0.15
CA VAL A 70 20.79 31.51 -0.13
C VAL A 70 20.99 30.60 -1.36
N ASN A 71 21.12 29.28 -1.13
CA ASN A 71 21.10 28.26 -2.18
C ASN A 71 19.96 27.26 -1.95
N CYS A 72 18.75 27.66 -2.34
CA CYS A 72 17.53 26.85 -2.21
C CYS A 72 17.60 25.47 -2.89
N ASN A 73 18.48 25.27 -3.87
CA ASN A 73 18.68 23.96 -4.51
C ASN A 73 19.46 23.01 -3.58
N SER A 74 20.58 23.47 -3.02
CA SER A 74 21.37 22.71 -2.05
C SER A 74 20.57 22.38 -0.79
N ASP A 75 19.87 23.38 -0.24
CA ASP A 75 19.04 23.20 0.96
C ASP A 75 17.89 22.20 0.75
N TRP A 76 17.30 22.17 -0.45
CA TRP A 76 16.31 21.15 -0.81
C TRP A 76 16.92 19.75 -0.84
N ASP A 77 18.11 19.60 -1.42
CA ASP A 77 18.74 18.29 -1.58
C ASP A 77 19.20 17.72 -0.22
N VAL A 78 19.64 18.59 0.71
CA VAL A 78 19.87 18.21 2.13
C VAL A 78 18.55 17.85 2.83
N TRP A 79 17.51 18.68 2.73
CA TRP A 79 16.20 18.38 3.31
C TRP A 79 15.59 17.07 2.78
N LEU A 80 15.82 16.74 1.51
CA LEU A 80 15.37 15.48 0.91
C LEU A 80 16.12 14.26 1.50
N LEU A 81 17.40 14.41 1.82
CA LEU A 81 18.17 13.39 2.54
C LEU A 81 17.66 13.24 3.99
N GLU A 82 17.35 14.34 4.68
CA GLU A 82 16.74 14.31 6.03
C GLU A 82 15.38 13.59 6.02
N LYS A 83 14.50 13.92 5.06
CA LYS A 83 13.18 13.27 4.91
C LYS A 83 13.30 11.76 4.63
N ARG A 84 14.30 11.34 3.85
CA ARG A 84 14.61 9.92 3.61
C ARG A 84 15.15 9.23 4.88
N ALA A 85 16.11 9.85 5.56
CA ALA A 85 16.70 9.32 6.80
C ALA A 85 15.66 9.20 7.93
N MET A 86 14.73 10.15 8.03
CA MET A 86 13.61 10.11 8.96
C MET A 86 12.65 8.95 8.65
N LYS A 87 12.29 8.74 7.37
CA LYS A 87 11.47 7.59 6.95
C LYS A 87 12.14 6.25 7.34
N ILE A 88 13.42 6.08 7.01
CA ILE A 88 14.19 4.86 7.35
C ILE A 88 14.26 4.66 8.86
N ARG A 89 14.49 5.73 9.65
CA ARG A 89 14.51 5.64 11.11
C ARG A 89 13.15 5.19 11.67
N ASN A 90 12.05 5.70 11.12
CA ASN A 90 10.70 5.31 11.54
C ASN A 90 10.39 3.84 11.16
N GLU A 91 10.83 3.38 9.99
CA GLU A 91 10.73 1.97 9.58
C GLU A 91 11.52 1.05 10.52
N VAL A 92 12.75 1.43 10.89
CA VAL A 92 13.56 0.71 11.89
C VAL A 92 12.89 0.70 13.28
N HIS A 93 12.25 1.79 13.70
CA HIS A 93 11.48 1.81 14.95
C HIS A 93 10.22 0.93 14.88
N GLU A 94 9.46 0.90 13.77
CA GLU A 94 8.32 -0.03 13.59
C GLU A 94 8.81 -1.49 13.64
N THR A 95 9.93 -1.81 12.97
CA THR A 95 10.55 -3.15 13.00
C THR A 95 11.04 -3.56 14.40
N ASN A 96 11.76 -2.69 15.11
CA ASN A 96 12.24 -3.01 16.46
C ASN A 96 11.08 -3.19 17.45
N ALA A 97 10.01 -2.39 17.32
CA ALA A 97 8.80 -2.57 18.12
C ALA A 97 8.09 -3.90 17.82
N GLU A 98 8.09 -4.35 16.56
CA GLU A 98 7.55 -5.67 16.18
C GLU A 98 8.38 -6.81 16.79
N VAL A 99 9.71 -6.78 16.68
CA VAL A 99 10.60 -7.79 17.29
C VAL A 99 10.44 -7.86 18.81
N HIS A 100 10.27 -6.72 19.50
CA HIS A 100 9.98 -6.72 20.93
C HIS A 100 8.59 -7.29 21.27
N ARG A 101 7.57 -7.06 20.43
CA ARG A 101 6.24 -7.70 20.57
C ARG A 101 6.34 -9.23 20.41
N GLU A 102 7.02 -9.70 19.37
CA GLU A 102 7.21 -11.14 19.14
C GLU A 102 7.99 -11.83 20.26
N LEU A 103 9.10 -11.23 20.71
CA LEU A 103 9.90 -11.77 21.81
C LEU A 103 9.08 -11.89 23.10
N ASN A 104 8.32 -10.85 23.45
CA ASN A 104 7.45 -10.87 24.63
C ASN A 104 6.34 -11.92 24.49
N ASN A 105 5.76 -12.11 23.31
CA ASN A 105 4.79 -13.18 23.05
C ASN A 105 5.39 -14.59 23.24
N VAL A 106 6.63 -14.83 22.79
CA VAL A 106 7.32 -16.12 22.96
C VAL A 106 7.67 -16.38 24.43
N VAL A 107 8.14 -15.36 25.16
CA VAL A 107 8.44 -15.45 26.60
C VAL A 107 7.17 -15.73 27.40
N SER A 108 6.07 -14.99 27.15
CA SER A 108 4.79 -15.19 27.83
C SER A 108 4.23 -16.60 27.60
N LYS A 109 4.28 -17.13 26.37
CA LYS A 109 3.84 -18.51 26.10
C LYS A 109 4.63 -19.55 26.91
N ARG A 110 5.96 -19.42 26.98
CA ARG A 110 6.82 -20.30 27.78
C ARG A 110 6.62 -20.17 29.30
N ALA A 111 6.02 -19.08 29.77
CA ALA A 111 5.68 -18.90 31.19
C ALA A 111 4.29 -19.46 31.56
N ILE A 112 3.44 -19.77 30.57
CA ILE A 112 2.03 -20.14 30.75
C ILE A 112 1.78 -21.65 30.55
N GLU A 113 2.76 -22.42 30.08
CA GLU A 113 2.71 -23.89 30.04
C GLU A 113 3.28 -24.51 31.34
N PRO A 114 2.48 -24.82 32.38
CA PRO A 114 2.90 -25.76 33.40
C PRO A 114 3.09 -27.14 32.78
N ASN A 115 4.10 -27.88 33.23
CA ASN A 115 4.50 -29.16 32.65
C ASN A 115 3.54 -30.31 33.03
N GLU A 116 2.33 -30.30 32.46
CA GLU A 116 1.29 -31.32 32.69
C GLU A 116 1.76 -32.73 32.33
N GLU A 117 2.60 -32.88 31.31
CA GLU A 117 3.07 -34.21 30.87
C GLU A 117 4.01 -34.85 31.92
N SER A 118 4.81 -34.05 32.62
CA SER A 118 5.60 -34.50 33.77
C SER A 118 4.72 -34.92 34.95
N LEU A 119 3.61 -34.21 35.20
CA LEU A 119 2.63 -34.58 36.22
C LEU A 119 1.91 -35.90 35.85
N ARG A 120 1.42 -36.05 34.62
CA ARG A 120 0.77 -37.29 34.13
C ARG A 120 1.70 -38.49 34.16
N LYS A 121 3.02 -38.31 33.93
CA LYS A 121 4.01 -39.39 34.02
C LYS A 121 4.30 -39.84 35.46
N LYS A 122 4.18 -38.95 36.46
CA LYS A 122 4.27 -39.35 37.88
C LYS A 122 3.05 -40.11 38.38
N GLN A 123 1.85 -39.75 37.93
CA GLN A 123 0.62 -40.40 38.40
C GLN A 123 0.57 -41.90 38.02
N LYS A 124 1.17 -42.30 36.89
CA LYS A 124 1.14 -43.67 36.35
C LYS A 124 2.13 -44.67 36.96
N GLN A 125 2.90 -44.30 38.00
CA GLN A 125 3.90 -45.19 38.62
C GLN A 125 3.49 -45.77 39.99
N LEU A 126 2.24 -45.59 40.44
CA LEU A 126 1.76 -46.04 41.75
C LEU A 126 0.79 -47.24 41.75
N ASP A 127 0.27 -47.65 40.59
CA ASP A 127 -0.96 -48.48 40.51
C ASP A 127 -0.77 -49.97 40.12
N ASP A 128 0.43 -50.56 40.24
CA ASP A 128 0.59 -52.04 40.16
C ASP A 128 1.72 -52.57 41.08
N PRO A 129 1.37 -53.22 42.22
CA PRO A 129 2.33 -53.80 43.14
C PRO A 129 2.39 -55.35 43.17
N TYR A 130 1.80 -56.09 42.21
CA TYR A 130 1.75 -57.57 42.30
C TYR A 130 1.93 -58.35 40.98
N LYS A 131 3.20 -58.64 40.62
CA LYS A 131 3.53 -59.94 40.02
C LYS A 131 4.97 -60.42 40.31
N HIS A 132 5.07 -61.46 41.13
CA HIS A 132 6.31 -62.16 41.47
C HIS A 132 6.63 -63.28 40.44
N LEU A 133 7.94 -63.57 40.31
CA LEU A 133 8.57 -64.88 40.10
C LEU A 133 8.06 -65.81 38.96
N SER A 134 8.99 -66.25 38.11
CA SER A 134 9.58 -67.61 38.23
C SER A 134 10.86 -67.77 37.40
N ILE A 135 11.68 -68.76 37.78
CA ILE A 135 13.07 -69.00 37.33
C ILE A 135 13.12 -70.12 36.28
N LYS A 136 14.10 -70.06 35.35
CA LYS A 136 15.03 -71.13 34.88
C LYS A 136 15.98 -70.56 33.80
N GLU A 137 17.30 -70.76 33.84
CA GLU A 137 18.10 -71.98 33.52
C GLU A 137 17.90 -72.38 32.04
N GLN A 138 18.91 -72.54 31.18
CA GLN A 138 20.33 -72.92 31.35
C GLN A 138 21.27 -72.32 30.26
N GLU A 139 22.59 -72.37 30.52
CA GLU A 139 23.78 -72.70 29.66
C GLU A 139 23.68 -72.59 28.12
N ASP A 140 24.68 -72.19 27.32
CA ASP A 140 26.03 -71.55 27.45
C ASP A 140 26.39 -71.00 26.01
N ASP A 141 27.57 -70.57 25.53
CA ASP A 141 29.00 -70.53 25.95
C ASP A 141 29.75 -69.42 25.13
N ASP A 142 31.04 -69.14 25.44
CA ASP A 142 31.99 -68.20 24.76
C ASP A 142 31.56 -66.70 24.69
N GLY A 143 32.39 -65.68 24.95
CA GLY A 143 33.82 -65.49 24.62
C GLY A 143 33.92 -64.41 23.52
N ASP A 144 34.58 -63.26 23.66
CA ASP A 144 35.53 -62.84 24.72
C ASP A 144 35.70 -61.28 24.79
N VAL A 145 36.23 -60.79 25.92
CA VAL A 145 37.15 -59.62 26.12
C VAL A 145 36.99 -58.33 25.25
N TYR A 146 36.91 -57.08 25.78
CA TYR A 146 36.98 -56.57 27.17
C TYR A 146 36.35 -55.15 27.29
N SER A 147 35.87 -54.82 28.50
CA SER A 147 36.12 -53.60 29.31
C SER A 147 36.42 -52.21 28.67
N SER A 148 36.02 -51.09 29.27
CA SER A 148 35.12 -50.88 30.42
C SER A 148 34.77 -49.38 30.62
N ASN A 149 33.48 -49.10 30.71
CA ASN A 149 32.78 -48.47 31.83
C ASN A 149 33.11 -47.04 32.33
N TYR A 150 32.03 -46.25 32.46
CA TYR A 150 31.64 -45.38 33.60
C TYR A 150 32.64 -44.28 34.09
N ALA A 151 32.21 -43.16 34.67
CA ALA A 151 30.95 -42.91 35.36
C ALA A 151 30.42 -41.48 35.19
N SER A 152 29.10 -41.34 35.35
CA SER A 152 28.48 -40.07 35.73
C SER A 152 28.50 -39.92 37.25
N SER A 153 28.84 -38.73 37.76
CA SER A 153 28.52 -38.35 39.14
C SER A 153 28.29 -36.84 39.26
N SER A 154 27.03 -36.46 39.47
CA SER A 154 26.66 -35.13 39.94
C SER A 154 26.94 -35.00 41.44
N LEU A 155 27.17 -33.78 41.93
CA LEU A 155 26.87 -33.39 43.32
C LEU A 155 26.80 -31.87 43.48
N THR A 156 26.19 -31.42 44.58
CA THR A 156 25.83 -30.02 44.87
C THR A 156 26.64 -29.45 46.03
N ASN A 157 27.02 -28.17 45.98
CA ASN A 157 26.47 -27.14 46.89
C ASN A 157 27.04 -25.71 46.70
N LYS A 158 26.43 -24.77 47.44
CA LYS A 158 26.72 -23.32 47.50
C LYS A 158 28.04 -23.01 48.25
N SER A 159 28.74 -21.94 47.87
CA SER A 159 28.81 -20.68 48.67
C SER A 159 29.80 -19.63 48.11
N GLN A 160 29.37 -18.35 48.10
CA GLN A 160 30.17 -17.10 48.24
C GLN A 160 31.42 -16.85 47.37
N LEU A 161 31.42 -15.70 46.68
CA LEU A 161 32.49 -14.67 46.77
C LEU A 161 31.99 -13.31 46.21
N ASP A 162 32.64 -12.22 46.60
CA ASP A 162 32.05 -10.88 46.69
C ASP A 162 32.12 -9.98 45.44
N ASP A 163 31.32 -8.90 45.45
CA ASP A 163 31.32 -7.78 44.49
C ASP A 163 32.14 -6.59 45.04
N PRO A 164 33.17 -6.13 44.30
CA PRO A 164 33.75 -4.81 44.44
C PRO A 164 33.61 -4.00 43.15
N TYR A 165 32.62 -3.10 43.05
CA TYR A 165 32.86 -1.65 43.21
C TYR A 165 31.57 -0.82 43.14
N LYS A 166 31.05 -0.42 44.31
CA LYS A 166 29.98 0.58 44.44
C LYS A 166 30.43 1.74 45.34
N HIS A 167 30.89 2.84 44.76
CA HIS A 167 30.87 4.15 45.42
C HIS A 167 31.11 5.32 44.45
N LEU A 168 30.06 6.13 44.24
CA LEU A 168 30.10 7.57 44.55
C LEU A 168 28.66 8.08 44.62
N SER A 169 28.33 8.83 45.67
CA SER A 169 26.97 9.33 45.94
C SER A 169 27.06 10.64 46.70
N ILE A 170 26.47 11.68 46.14
CA ILE A 170 26.22 13.00 46.73
C ILE A 170 24.81 13.34 46.21
N LYS A 171 23.76 13.05 46.99
CA LYS A 171 23.20 13.81 48.13
C LYS A 171 22.26 14.93 47.68
N GLU A 172 21.18 15.07 48.43
CA GLU A 172 20.04 15.92 48.13
C GLU A 172 20.34 17.41 48.31
N GLN A 173 19.57 18.24 47.60
CA GLN A 173 19.00 19.45 48.20
C GLN A 173 17.60 19.67 47.61
N GLU A 174 16.61 19.75 48.49
CA GLU A 174 15.36 20.46 48.22
C GLU A 174 15.65 21.95 48.44
N ASP A 175 15.20 22.81 47.53
CA ASP A 175 15.03 24.24 47.79
C ASP A 175 13.77 24.67 47.03
N ASP A 176 12.83 25.30 47.76
CA ASP A 176 11.53 25.79 47.28
C ASP A 176 11.59 27.31 47.18
N ASP A 177 11.42 27.85 45.97
CA ASP A 177 11.12 29.26 45.75
C ASP A 177 10.53 29.45 44.34
N GLY A 178 9.59 30.38 44.18
CA GLY A 178 8.76 30.49 43.00
C GLY A 178 8.83 31.82 42.25
N ASP A 179 8.30 31.83 41.03
CA ASP A 179 7.63 32.97 40.40
C ASP A 179 6.83 32.41 39.20
N VAL A 180 5.50 32.35 39.23
CA VAL A 180 4.56 33.49 39.10
C VAL A 180 4.77 34.26 37.79
N TYR A 181 4.04 33.84 36.75
CA TYR A 181 3.46 34.81 35.82
C TYR A 181 2.03 34.40 35.45
N SER A 182 1.08 34.83 36.28
CA SER A 182 -0.34 34.78 35.96
C SER A 182 -0.70 35.97 35.07
N SER A 183 -1.40 35.71 33.96
CA SER A 183 -2.02 36.75 33.13
C SER A 183 -3.50 36.45 32.89
N ASN A 184 -4.26 36.40 33.99
CA ASN A 184 -5.70 36.62 33.92
C ASN A 184 -5.98 37.96 33.19
N TYR A 185 -6.74 37.91 32.10
CA TYR A 185 -7.62 39.01 31.73
C TYR A 185 -9.02 38.48 31.47
N ALA A 186 -9.98 39.00 32.23
CA ALA A 186 -11.35 38.52 32.23
C ALA A 186 -12.19 39.16 31.11
N SER A 187 -13.17 38.40 30.65
CA SER A 187 -14.53 38.82 30.29
C SER A 187 -14.76 40.26 29.82
N SER A 188 -15.09 40.42 28.53
CA SER A 188 -16.05 41.44 28.10
C SER A 188 -17.00 40.89 27.02
N SER A 189 -18.08 40.26 27.47
CA SER A 189 -19.21 39.93 26.60
C SER A 189 -19.92 41.22 26.17
N LEU A 190 -19.99 41.49 24.86
CA LEU A 190 -20.91 42.48 24.30
C LEU A 190 -21.67 41.89 23.12
N THR A 191 -22.97 41.72 23.33
CA THR A 191 -23.93 41.37 22.28
C THR A 191 -24.18 42.56 21.36
N ASN A 192 -24.36 42.32 20.06
CA ASN A 192 -25.46 42.98 19.36
C ASN A 192 -25.98 42.21 18.14
N LYS A 193 -27.28 42.34 17.92
CA LYS A 193 -27.97 42.08 16.64
C LYS A 193 -27.85 43.39 15.80
N SER A 194 -28.28 43.53 14.54
CA SER A 194 -29.30 42.82 13.74
C SER A 194 -29.11 43.15 12.23
N GLN A 195 -29.87 42.47 11.36
CA GLN A 195 -30.35 42.95 10.04
C GLN A 195 -29.28 43.09 8.92
N LEU A 196 -29.50 42.60 7.68
CA LEU A 196 -30.48 43.02 6.63
C LEU A 196 -30.17 44.47 6.18
N ASP A 197 -29.92 44.80 4.90
CA ASP A 197 -30.55 44.29 3.65
C ASP A 197 -29.57 44.09 2.44
N ASP A 198 -30.15 43.63 1.32
CA ASP A 198 -29.63 43.42 -0.05
C ASP A 198 -30.41 44.37 -1.02
N PRO A 199 -30.27 44.43 -2.38
CA PRO A 199 -29.16 44.14 -3.30
C PRO A 199 -28.81 45.34 -4.25
N TYR A 200 -27.95 45.08 -5.25
CA TYR A 200 -27.73 45.84 -6.50
C TYR A 200 -27.14 47.28 -6.45
N LYS A 201 -25.95 47.44 -7.08
CA LYS A 201 -25.84 48.32 -8.28
C LYS A 201 -24.58 48.12 -9.16
N HIS A 202 -24.85 48.02 -10.46
CA HIS A 202 -24.04 48.34 -11.65
C HIS A 202 -22.60 47.80 -11.88
N LEU A 203 -22.42 47.28 -13.10
CA LEU A 203 -21.14 47.13 -13.79
C LEU A 203 -20.49 48.48 -14.10
N SER A 204 -19.17 48.50 -14.26
CA SER A 204 -18.50 49.23 -15.34
C SER A 204 -17.18 48.56 -15.70
N ILE A 205 -16.92 48.44 -17.00
CA ILE A 205 -15.71 47.85 -17.58
C ILE A 205 -14.61 48.91 -17.67
N LYS A 206 -13.36 48.50 -17.46
CA LYS A 206 -12.18 49.17 -18.04
C LYS A 206 -11.14 48.14 -18.47
N GLU A 207 -11.04 47.99 -19.79
CA GLU A 207 -9.78 47.79 -20.51
C GLU A 207 -8.94 49.10 -20.34
N GLN A 208 -7.64 49.19 -20.60
CA GLN A 208 -6.62 48.23 -21.04
C GLN A 208 -5.26 48.79 -20.61
N GLU A 209 -4.23 47.97 -20.44
CA GLU A 209 -2.85 48.32 -20.80
C GLU A 209 -1.99 47.05 -20.77
N ASP A 210 -1.39 46.73 -21.92
CA ASP A 210 -0.57 45.54 -22.16
C ASP A 210 0.92 45.91 -22.09
N ASP A 211 1.79 44.99 -21.65
CA ASP A 211 3.17 44.92 -22.16
C ASP A 211 3.82 43.53 -21.97
N ASP A 212 4.19 42.93 -23.10
CA ASP A 212 5.12 41.83 -23.45
C ASP A 212 5.71 40.81 -22.44
N GLY A 213 5.94 39.58 -22.95
CA GLY A 213 7.01 38.68 -22.45
C GLY A 213 6.82 37.17 -22.63
N ASP A 214 7.08 36.64 -23.84
CA ASP A 214 7.43 35.24 -24.21
C ASP A 214 6.81 34.06 -23.42
N VAL A 215 5.86 33.27 -23.94
CA VAL A 215 5.87 32.41 -25.15
C VAL A 215 6.89 31.25 -25.10
N TYR A 216 6.38 30.06 -24.82
CA TYR A 216 6.84 28.81 -25.45
C TYR A 216 5.63 27.89 -25.69
N SER A 217 5.42 27.44 -26.93
CA SER A 217 4.27 26.62 -27.31
C SER A 217 4.71 25.38 -28.09
N SER A 218 4.27 24.21 -27.65
CA SER A 218 4.58 22.91 -28.26
C SER A 218 3.36 22.35 -28.99
N ASN A 219 3.19 22.71 -30.26
CA ASN A 219 2.17 22.12 -31.12
C ASN A 219 2.53 20.67 -31.49
N TYR A 220 1.58 19.75 -31.32
CA TYR A 220 1.47 18.58 -32.20
C TYR A 220 0.01 18.43 -32.64
N ALA A 221 -0.22 18.60 -33.94
CA ALA A 221 -1.50 18.38 -34.60
C ALA A 221 -1.31 17.44 -35.78
N SER A 222 -2.22 16.49 -35.94
CA SER A 222 -2.15 15.43 -36.93
C SER A 222 -2.26 15.93 -38.37
N SER A 223 -1.53 15.34 -39.30
CA SER A 223 -1.92 15.26 -40.71
C SER A 223 -1.30 14.03 -41.38
N SER A 224 -1.90 13.59 -42.48
CA SER A 224 -1.72 12.26 -43.05
C SER A 224 -1.27 12.29 -44.52
N LEU A 225 -0.50 11.25 -44.91
CA LEU A 225 -0.30 10.75 -46.28
C LEU A 225 0.19 11.73 -47.37
N THR A 226 1.38 11.46 -47.93
CA THR A 226 1.50 11.10 -49.36
C THR A 226 2.88 10.53 -49.71
N ASN A 227 2.92 9.65 -50.71
CA ASN A 227 4.16 9.08 -51.25
C ASN A 227 4.94 10.08 -52.12
N LYS A 228 6.27 10.12 -51.97
CA LYS A 228 7.19 10.17 -53.13
C LYS A 228 8.60 9.73 -52.79
N SER A 229 9.22 9.03 -53.72
CA SER A 229 10.54 8.39 -53.58
C SER A 229 11.67 9.38 -53.82
N CYS A 230 12.78 9.22 -53.10
CA CYS A 230 14.12 9.44 -53.66
C CYS A 230 15.14 8.52 -52.99
N SER A 231 16.10 8.01 -53.77
CA SER A 231 17.10 7.04 -53.33
C SER A 231 18.46 7.68 -53.13
N GLN A 232 19.20 7.25 -52.11
CA GLN A 232 20.67 7.23 -52.20
C GLN A 232 21.26 6.13 -51.31
N GLN A 233 22.17 5.34 -51.89
CA GLN A 233 22.96 4.32 -51.21
C GLN A 233 24.38 4.85 -50.96
N GLN A 234 24.94 4.51 -49.80
CA GLN A 234 26.39 4.44 -49.52
C GLN A 234 26.54 3.76 -48.15
N THR A 235 26.59 2.42 -48.03
CA THR A 235 27.73 1.52 -48.34
C THR A 235 29.10 2.07 -47.94
N PHE A 236 29.60 1.64 -46.77
CA PHE A 236 31.00 1.23 -46.62
C PHE A 236 31.18 0.37 -45.36
N GLU A 237 31.45 -0.93 -45.53
CA GLU A 237 31.94 -1.83 -44.47
C GLU A 237 33.32 -2.39 -44.84
N ARG A 238 34.21 -2.48 -43.85
CA ARG A 238 35.49 -3.22 -43.90
C ARG A 238 36.10 -3.27 -42.48
N GLY A 239 36.34 -4.39 -41.82
CA GLY A 239 36.04 -5.81 -42.11
C GLY A 239 37.11 -6.75 -41.51
N LYS A 240 36.73 -8.00 -41.17
CA LYS A 240 37.54 -9.09 -40.55
C LYS A 240 37.71 -8.97 -39.00
N THR A 241 37.92 -10.04 -38.21
CA THR A 241 38.24 -11.46 -38.50
C THR A 241 37.78 -12.42 -37.36
N GLY A 242 37.67 -13.73 -37.63
CA GLY A 242 37.38 -14.82 -36.66
C GLY A 242 35.88 -15.15 -36.60
N GLU A 243 35.36 -16.33 -36.93
CA GLU A 243 35.77 -17.75 -36.66
C GLU A 243 35.66 -18.17 -35.19
N ASP A 244 34.43 -18.47 -34.74
CA ASP A 244 34.06 -19.85 -34.40
C ASP A 244 32.52 -20.01 -34.43
N ILE A 245 31.98 -21.08 -35.05
CA ILE A 245 30.52 -21.31 -35.19
C ILE A 245 30.13 -22.60 -34.47
N THR A 246 29.69 -22.48 -33.22
CA THR A 246 29.27 -23.60 -32.37
C THR A 246 27.77 -23.89 -32.49
N VAL A 247 27.39 -24.71 -33.49
CA VAL A 247 26.21 -25.62 -33.55
C VAL A 247 24.78 -25.03 -33.41
N GLU A 248 24.52 -24.07 -32.53
CA GLU A 248 23.16 -23.57 -32.19
C GLU A 248 22.42 -22.83 -33.33
N GLU A 249 23.10 -22.48 -34.42
CA GLU A 249 22.47 -21.73 -35.52
C GLU A 249 21.74 -22.60 -36.55
N GLN A 250 21.90 -23.93 -36.52
CA GLN A 250 21.31 -24.80 -37.54
C GLN A 250 19.86 -25.21 -37.24
N GLU A 251 19.42 -25.20 -35.97
CA GLU A 251 17.99 -25.40 -35.62
C GLU A 251 17.14 -24.13 -35.86
N ARG A 252 17.75 -22.95 -35.99
CA ARG A 252 17.05 -21.65 -36.14
C ARG A 252 16.40 -21.42 -37.51
N ARG A 253 16.29 -22.44 -38.38
CA ARG A 253 15.82 -22.28 -39.77
C ARG A 253 14.54 -23.02 -40.16
N GLU A 254 13.99 -23.90 -39.32
CA GLU A 254 12.83 -24.74 -39.73
C GLU A 254 11.51 -24.46 -38.98
N ASN A 255 11.47 -23.56 -37.99
CA ASN A 255 10.21 -23.07 -37.41
C ASN A 255 10.20 -21.54 -37.26
N GLY A 256 9.46 -20.86 -38.13
CA GLY A 256 9.32 -19.39 -38.17
C GLY A 256 8.37 -18.81 -37.12
N VAL A 257 8.32 -19.37 -35.91
CA VAL A 257 7.55 -18.87 -34.77
C VAL A 257 8.52 -18.18 -33.81
N SER A 258 8.20 -16.98 -33.32
CA SER A 258 9.11 -16.33 -32.37
C SER A 258 9.06 -17.05 -31.01
N LEU A 259 10.20 -17.15 -30.31
CA LEU A 259 10.22 -17.75 -28.96
C LEU A 259 9.25 -17.04 -27.99
N SER A 260 9.00 -15.74 -28.22
CA SER A 260 8.00 -14.94 -27.50
C SER A 260 6.55 -15.38 -27.75
N ASP A 261 6.21 -15.81 -28.96
CA ASP A 261 4.90 -16.40 -29.25
C ASP A 261 4.78 -17.80 -28.63
N HIS A 262 5.89 -18.55 -28.58
CA HIS A 262 5.91 -19.89 -27.99
C HIS A 262 5.61 -19.84 -26.48
N ASP A 263 6.32 -19.00 -25.71
CA ASP A 263 6.09 -18.82 -24.27
C ASP A 263 4.64 -18.37 -23.98
N HIS A 264 4.11 -17.40 -24.72
CA HIS A 264 2.74 -16.89 -24.47
C HIS A 264 1.67 -17.94 -24.79
N ASN A 265 1.84 -18.72 -25.86
CA ASN A 265 0.89 -19.79 -26.21
C ASN A 265 1.02 -21.00 -25.28
N LEU A 266 2.21 -21.31 -24.76
CA LEU A 266 2.40 -22.35 -23.73
C LEU A 266 1.62 -22.02 -22.45
N VAL A 267 1.67 -20.76 -21.99
CA VAL A 267 0.88 -20.30 -20.84
C VAL A 267 -0.62 -20.41 -21.11
N LYS A 268 -1.10 -20.01 -22.29
CA LYS A 268 -2.52 -20.18 -22.67
C LYS A 268 -2.94 -21.64 -22.65
N ASN A 269 -2.14 -22.55 -23.21
CA ASN A 269 -2.47 -23.98 -23.26
C ASN A 269 -2.59 -24.58 -21.85
N LEU A 270 -1.60 -24.33 -20.97
CA LEU A 270 -1.60 -24.79 -19.57
C LEU A 270 -2.82 -24.28 -18.79
N LEU A 271 -3.25 -23.03 -19.05
CA LEU A 271 -4.42 -22.45 -18.40
C LEU A 271 -5.75 -22.98 -18.97
N ASN A 272 -5.80 -23.34 -20.26
CA ASN A 272 -6.98 -23.92 -20.91
C ASN A 272 -7.26 -25.36 -20.43
N GLU A 273 -6.21 -26.12 -20.09
CA GLU A 273 -6.36 -27.48 -19.54
C GLU A 273 -7.04 -27.53 -18.17
N LEU A 274 -7.13 -26.39 -17.47
CA LEU A 274 -7.80 -26.25 -16.16
C LEU A 274 -9.29 -25.84 -16.28
N GLN A 275 -9.85 -25.70 -17.49
CA GLN A 275 -11.13 -25.03 -17.70
C GLN A 275 -12.36 -25.86 -17.31
N GLN A 276 -13.10 -25.40 -16.29
CA GLN A 276 -14.50 -25.75 -16.03
C GLN A 276 -15.34 -24.46 -16.04
N CYS A 277 -16.42 -24.43 -16.82
CA CYS A 277 -17.16 -23.21 -17.14
C CYS A 277 -18.67 -23.47 -17.03
N SER A 278 -19.41 -22.60 -16.33
CA SER A 278 -20.88 -22.70 -16.24
C SER A 278 -21.53 -22.37 -17.58
N GLU A 279 -22.73 -22.88 -17.86
CA GLU A 279 -23.45 -22.60 -19.11
C GLU A 279 -23.69 -21.09 -19.30
N LYS A 280 -23.84 -20.36 -18.19
CA LYS A 280 -23.99 -18.90 -18.15
C LYS A 280 -22.71 -18.18 -18.53
N MET A 281 -21.57 -18.56 -17.95
CA MET A 281 -20.26 -18.04 -18.35
C MET A 281 -19.94 -18.38 -19.82
N ALA A 282 -20.30 -19.59 -20.29
CA ALA A 282 -20.20 -19.98 -21.70
C ALA A 282 -21.17 -19.21 -22.63
N SER A 283 -22.23 -18.60 -22.10
CA SER A 283 -23.07 -17.61 -22.78
C SER A 283 -22.31 -16.29 -22.96
N LEU A 284 -21.77 -15.74 -21.87
CA LEU A 284 -20.97 -14.51 -21.91
C LEU A 284 -19.74 -14.62 -22.81
N MET A 285 -19.04 -15.77 -22.81
CA MET A 285 -17.90 -16.01 -23.73
C MET A 285 -18.31 -15.93 -25.21
N ARG A 286 -19.50 -16.41 -25.58
CA ARG A 286 -20.01 -16.32 -26.95
C ARG A 286 -20.38 -14.88 -27.32
N SER A 287 -21.06 -14.16 -26.42
CA SER A 287 -21.31 -12.71 -26.60
C SER A 287 -20.02 -11.91 -26.75
N PHE A 288 -18.98 -12.22 -25.96
CA PHE A 288 -17.72 -11.49 -26.02
C PHE A 288 -16.96 -11.72 -27.33
N GLN A 289 -17.00 -12.94 -27.89
CA GLN A 289 -16.41 -13.17 -29.20
C GLN A 289 -17.10 -12.32 -30.28
N VAL A 290 -18.43 -12.19 -30.23
CA VAL A 290 -19.16 -11.27 -31.13
C VAL A 290 -18.77 -9.80 -30.88
N TYR A 291 -18.68 -9.36 -29.62
CA TYR A 291 -18.25 -8.00 -29.29
C TYR A 291 -16.84 -7.67 -29.79
N ARG A 292 -15.89 -8.61 -29.66
CA ARG A 292 -14.50 -8.51 -30.14
C ARG A 292 -14.41 -8.32 -31.65
N ASP A 293 -15.36 -8.86 -32.42
CA ASP A 293 -15.38 -8.74 -33.88
C ASP A 293 -15.94 -7.38 -34.36
N TYR A 294 -16.61 -6.62 -33.47
CA TYR A 294 -17.19 -5.30 -33.76
C TYR A 294 -16.54 -4.11 -33.02
N SER A 295 -15.86 -4.34 -31.89
CA SER A 295 -15.24 -3.30 -31.06
C SER A 295 -13.74 -3.51 -30.87
N VAL A 296 -12.98 -2.42 -30.84
CA VAL A 296 -11.51 -2.44 -30.67
C VAL A 296 -11.11 -1.38 -29.65
N ASN A 297 -11.18 -1.76 -28.36
CA ASN A 297 -10.63 -1.00 -27.24
C ASN A 297 -9.32 -1.65 -26.72
N GLU A 298 -8.62 -0.99 -25.79
CA GLU A 298 -7.34 -1.50 -25.27
C GLU A 298 -7.47 -2.80 -24.45
N LEU A 299 -8.58 -3.02 -23.75
CA LEU A 299 -8.80 -4.28 -23.02
C LEU A 299 -8.97 -5.45 -23.99
N ILE A 300 -9.74 -5.27 -25.06
CA ILE A 300 -9.89 -6.25 -26.15
C ILE A 300 -8.54 -6.55 -26.82
N ARG A 301 -7.71 -5.53 -27.07
CA ARG A 301 -6.34 -5.68 -27.59
C ARG A 301 -5.44 -6.50 -26.65
N ASN A 302 -5.66 -6.39 -25.35
CA ASN A 302 -4.97 -7.16 -24.33
C ASN A 302 -5.65 -8.51 -24.01
N GLU A 303 -6.71 -8.91 -24.74
CA GLU A 303 -7.49 -10.14 -24.53
C GLU A 303 -8.17 -10.22 -23.15
N ILE A 304 -8.62 -9.07 -22.64
CA ILE A 304 -9.34 -8.93 -21.38
C ILE A 304 -10.83 -8.73 -21.69
N MET A 305 -11.65 -9.63 -21.16
CA MET A 305 -13.10 -9.49 -21.09
C MET A 305 -13.44 -8.62 -19.88
N ASP A 306 -13.87 -7.39 -20.16
CA ASP A 306 -14.39 -6.48 -19.14
C ASP A 306 -15.81 -6.91 -18.74
N LEU A 307 -15.96 -7.33 -17.49
CA LEU A 307 -17.22 -7.71 -16.83
C LEU A 307 -17.54 -6.74 -15.68
N THR A 308 -16.98 -5.53 -15.67
CA THR A 308 -17.41 -4.48 -14.75
C THR A 308 -18.83 -4.00 -15.11
N PRO A 309 -19.67 -3.60 -14.13
CA PRO A 309 -21.08 -3.23 -14.39
C PRO A 309 -21.26 -2.03 -15.33
N SER A 310 -20.24 -1.16 -15.43
CA SER A 310 -20.22 0.04 -16.28
C SER A 310 -19.64 -0.20 -17.68
N SER A 311 -19.12 -1.40 -17.96
CA SER A 311 -18.48 -1.72 -19.24
C SER A 311 -19.46 -1.73 -20.41
N GLU A 312 -19.00 -1.30 -21.59
CA GLU A 312 -19.81 -1.38 -22.82
C GLU A 312 -20.25 -2.82 -23.13
N PHE A 313 -19.38 -3.80 -22.84
CA PHE A 313 -19.69 -5.21 -23.08
C PHE A 313 -20.90 -5.66 -22.28
N VAL A 314 -20.88 -5.47 -20.95
CA VAL A 314 -22.02 -5.81 -20.07
C VAL A 314 -23.27 -5.05 -20.52
N LEU A 315 -23.19 -3.72 -20.65
CA LEU A 315 -24.32 -2.84 -20.92
C LEU A 315 -24.98 -2.99 -22.30
N ARG A 316 -24.32 -3.64 -23.28
CA ARG A 316 -24.84 -3.72 -24.68
C ARG A 316 -24.84 -5.11 -25.31
N TYR A 317 -24.05 -6.05 -24.82
CA TYR A 317 -23.81 -7.35 -25.48
C TYR A 317 -24.08 -8.58 -24.59
N THR A 318 -24.33 -8.39 -23.30
CA THR A 318 -24.73 -9.48 -22.39
C THR A 318 -26.25 -9.58 -22.23
N ASN A 319 -26.74 -10.75 -21.81
CA ASN A 319 -28.08 -10.89 -21.26
C ASN A 319 -28.00 -10.68 -19.74
N GLU A 320 -28.93 -9.89 -19.19
CA GLU A 320 -28.91 -9.48 -17.78
C GLU A 320 -29.04 -10.68 -16.82
N ASP A 321 -29.92 -11.64 -17.10
CA ASP A 321 -30.08 -12.86 -16.28
C ASP A 321 -28.82 -13.72 -16.28
N ASP A 322 -28.18 -13.91 -17.44
CA ASP A 322 -26.93 -14.66 -17.61
C ASP A 322 -25.76 -13.96 -16.88
N TYR A 323 -25.66 -12.63 -17.00
CA TYR A 323 -24.65 -11.82 -16.32
C TYR A 323 -24.83 -11.84 -14.80
N MET A 324 -26.04 -11.57 -14.31
CA MET A 324 -26.33 -11.55 -12.87
C MET A 324 -26.15 -12.94 -12.23
N GLN A 325 -26.40 -14.03 -12.96
CA GLN A 325 -26.06 -15.38 -12.50
C GLN A 325 -24.54 -15.60 -12.39
N VAL A 326 -23.73 -15.15 -13.35
CA VAL A 326 -22.26 -15.25 -13.27
C VAL A 326 -21.69 -14.38 -12.15
N ILE A 327 -22.19 -13.15 -11.98
CA ILE A 327 -21.83 -12.29 -10.84
C ILE A 327 -22.18 -12.99 -9.52
N LYS A 328 -23.38 -13.58 -9.43
CA LYS A 328 -23.78 -14.33 -8.23
C LYS A 328 -22.90 -15.56 -7.97
N GLU A 329 -22.62 -16.38 -8.99
CA GLU A 329 -21.73 -17.56 -8.91
C GLU A 329 -20.33 -17.21 -8.37
N ILE A 330 -19.86 -15.97 -8.59
CA ILE A 330 -18.52 -15.51 -8.21
C ILE A 330 -18.52 -14.79 -6.85
N PHE A 331 -19.56 -14.00 -6.54
CA PHE A 331 -19.56 -13.08 -5.40
C PHE A 331 -20.46 -13.47 -4.22
N GLU A 332 -21.43 -14.38 -4.35
CA GLU A 332 -22.17 -14.91 -3.18
C GLU A 332 -21.21 -15.50 -2.11
N PRO A 333 -20.15 -16.27 -2.47
CA PRO A 333 -19.13 -16.72 -1.50
C PRO A 333 -18.16 -15.62 -1.01
N VAL A 334 -18.23 -14.40 -1.56
CA VAL A 334 -17.41 -13.24 -1.16
C VAL A 334 -18.18 -12.37 -0.18
N ASP A 335 -19.49 -12.18 -0.38
CA ASP A 335 -20.37 -11.52 0.59
C ASP A 335 -20.39 -12.25 1.94
N GLU A 336 -20.32 -13.59 1.95
CA GLU A 336 -20.21 -14.41 3.16
C GLU A 336 -18.89 -14.22 3.95
N LEU A 337 -17.87 -13.55 3.40
CA LEU A 337 -16.57 -13.36 4.07
C LEU A 337 -16.57 -12.27 5.15
N PHE A 338 -17.62 -11.45 5.22
CA PHE A 338 -17.75 -10.39 6.22
C PHE A 338 -18.93 -10.69 7.16
N PRO A 339 -18.68 -11.18 8.40
CA PRO A 339 -19.74 -11.68 9.27
C PRO A 339 -20.82 -10.64 9.62
N GLU A 340 -22.07 -11.09 9.68
CA GLU A 340 -23.24 -10.32 10.14
C GLU A 340 -23.04 -9.65 11.52
N SER A 341 -22.27 -10.27 12.41
CA SER A 341 -21.86 -9.69 13.70
C SER A 341 -20.91 -8.49 13.54
N ALA A 342 -20.04 -8.52 12.54
CA ALA A 342 -19.15 -7.42 12.18
C ALA A 342 -19.88 -6.27 11.47
N ILE A 343 -20.93 -6.57 10.69
CA ILE A 343 -21.80 -5.54 10.09
C ILE A 343 -22.48 -4.74 11.20
N LYS A 344 -23.19 -5.43 12.11
CA LYS A 344 -23.85 -4.81 13.26
C LYS A 344 -22.89 -4.05 14.15
N PHE A 345 -21.71 -4.59 14.43
CA PHE A 345 -20.68 -3.87 15.17
C PHE A 345 -20.25 -2.58 14.47
N LEU A 346 -20.06 -2.55 13.14
CA LEU A 346 -19.76 -1.31 12.41
C LEU A 346 -20.93 -0.33 12.45
N GLU A 347 -22.16 -0.79 12.22
CA GLU A 347 -23.36 0.06 12.29
C GLU A 347 -23.53 0.69 13.67
N GLU A 348 -23.42 -0.09 14.75
CA GLU A 348 -23.47 0.40 16.14
C GLU A 348 -22.30 1.35 16.45
N PHE A 349 -21.08 1.01 16.02
CA PHE A 349 -19.88 1.82 16.26
C PHE A 349 -19.87 3.16 15.48
N PHE A 350 -20.60 3.26 14.37
CA PHE A 350 -20.74 4.49 13.59
C PHE A 350 -22.17 5.11 13.66
N SER A 351 -23.04 4.61 14.54
CA SER A 351 -24.44 5.08 14.68
C SER A 351 -24.59 6.48 15.29
N GLU A 352 -23.62 6.93 16.09
CA GLU A 352 -23.69 8.18 16.87
C GLU A 352 -22.59 9.16 16.47
N ASN A 353 -22.96 10.42 16.22
CA ASN A 353 -22.02 11.51 15.96
C ASN A 353 -21.22 11.87 17.23
N CYS A 354 -19.93 11.56 17.25
CA CYS A 354 -19.02 11.94 18.34
C CYS A 354 -18.32 13.27 18.07
N THR A 355 -18.20 14.10 19.12
CA THR A 355 -17.18 15.17 19.18
C THR A 355 -15.77 14.55 19.28
N HIS A 356 -14.71 15.31 18.98
CA HIS A 356 -13.33 14.76 19.02
C HIS A 356 -12.94 14.15 20.37
N GLN A 357 -13.34 14.76 21.49
CA GLN A 357 -13.04 14.21 22.81
C GLN A 357 -13.84 12.91 23.13
N GLN A 358 -14.98 12.69 22.47
CA GLN A 358 -15.69 11.41 22.53
C GLN A 358 -15.05 10.36 21.60
N TRP A 359 -14.47 10.77 20.46
CA TRP A 359 -13.75 9.88 19.56
C TRP A 359 -12.56 9.20 20.23
N ASP A 360 -11.76 9.92 21.02
CA ASP A 360 -10.60 9.33 21.72
C ASP A 360 -11.05 8.21 22.67
N ASN A 361 -12.06 8.46 23.50
CA ASN A 361 -12.67 7.42 24.37
C ASN A 361 -13.26 6.25 23.55
N ARG A 362 -13.94 6.53 22.43
CA ARG A 362 -14.54 5.50 21.57
C ARG A 362 -13.47 4.64 20.88
N LEU A 363 -12.28 5.20 20.62
CA LEU A 363 -11.11 4.47 20.13
C LEU A 363 -10.47 3.63 21.24
N GLU A 364 -10.35 4.12 22.47
CA GLU A 364 -9.85 3.31 23.59
C GLU A 364 -10.74 2.08 23.85
N ASN A 365 -12.07 2.22 23.72
CA ASN A 365 -13.01 1.09 23.83
C ASN A 365 -12.79 -0.01 22.75
N LEU A 366 -12.11 0.28 21.63
CA LEU A 366 -11.71 -0.77 20.66
C LEU A 366 -10.63 -1.72 21.19
N LEU A 367 -10.02 -1.41 22.34
CA LEU A 367 -9.01 -2.23 23.00
C LEU A 367 -9.60 -3.17 24.08
N GLU A 368 -10.91 -3.13 24.31
CA GLU A 368 -11.58 -4.05 25.23
C GLU A 368 -11.41 -5.53 24.78
N PRO A 369 -11.39 -6.49 25.72
CA PRO A 369 -11.29 -7.90 25.40
C PRO A 369 -12.37 -8.37 24.43
N GLU A 370 -11.96 -9.12 23.41
CA GLU A 370 -12.85 -9.66 22.39
C GLU A 370 -12.51 -11.15 22.15
N GLU A 371 -13.53 -12.00 22.21
CA GLU A 371 -13.41 -13.44 22.02
C GLU A 371 -13.43 -13.79 20.53
N ASP A 372 -14.29 -13.13 19.76
CA ASP A 372 -14.41 -13.36 18.32
C ASP A 372 -13.14 -12.90 17.59
N LEU A 373 -12.52 -13.81 16.83
CA LEU A 373 -11.24 -13.56 16.16
C LEU A 373 -11.36 -12.51 15.05
N PHE A 374 -12.51 -12.41 14.39
CA PHE A 374 -12.76 -11.44 13.32
C PHE A 374 -13.03 -10.05 13.92
N LEU A 375 -13.94 -9.94 14.91
CA LEU A 375 -14.19 -8.69 15.62
C LEU A 375 -12.92 -8.16 16.30
N ARG A 376 -12.09 -9.03 16.88
CA ARG A 376 -10.81 -8.62 17.48
C ARG A 376 -9.82 -8.09 16.43
N LYS A 377 -9.79 -8.67 15.22
CA LYS A 377 -9.01 -8.12 14.09
C LYS A 377 -9.58 -6.77 13.64
N LEU A 378 -10.90 -6.66 13.52
CA LEU A 378 -11.61 -5.48 13.04
C LEU A 378 -11.47 -4.30 14.01
N LYS A 379 -11.83 -4.47 15.29
CA LYS A 379 -11.62 -3.48 16.36
C LYS A 379 -10.17 -2.96 16.36
N ARG A 380 -9.19 -3.87 16.28
CA ARG A 380 -7.77 -3.50 16.24
C ARG A 380 -7.35 -2.80 14.95
N PHE A 381 -7.96 -3.12 13.81
CA PHE A 381 -7.74 -2.46 12.52
C PHE A 381 -8.33 -1.04 12.49
N LEU A 382 -9.54 -0.84 13.03
CA LEU A 382 -10.16 0.48 13.21
C LEU A 382 -9.28 1.38 14.09
N PHE A 383 -8.82 0.85 15.24
CA PHE A 383 -7.91 1.55 16.15
C PHE A 383 -6.59 1.98 15.48
N GLU A 384 -6.10 1.19 14.52
CA GLU A 384 -4.84 1.46 13.80
C GLU A 384 -5.00 2.34 12.55
N THR A 385 -6.23 2.72 12.16
CA THR A 385 -6.49 3.53 10.95
C THR A 385 -7.27 4.82 11.21
N LEU A 386 -8.29 4.82 12.07
CA LEU A 386 -9.11 6.00 12.37
C LEU A 386 -8.33 7.25 12.86
N PRO A 387 -7.27 7.14 13.69
CA PRO A 387 -6.49 8.31 14.12
C PRO A 387 -5.86 9.13 12.99
N ALA A 388 -5.70 8.56 11.79
CA ALA A 388 -5.21 9.32 10.63
C ALA A 388 -6.16 10.48 10.27
N LEU A 389 -7.47 10.27 10.38
CA LEU A 389 -8.52 11.23 10.02
C LEU A 389 -8.77 12.31 11.08
N GLN A 390 -8.18 12.22 12.26
CA GLN A 390 -8.19 13.32 13.24
C GLN A 390 -7.35 14.53 12.77
N ASN A 391 -6.44 14.34 11.79
CA ASN A 391 -5.57 15.37 11.26
C ASN A 391 -6.26 16.24 10.21
N HIS A 392 -7.10 17.17 10.68
CA HIS A 392 -7.78 18.18 9.87
C HIS A 392 -6.81 18.90 8.91
N GLY A 393 -7.13 18.86 7.61
CA GLY A 393 -6.35 19.54 6.58
C GLY A 393 -5.19 18.73 5.98
N MET A 394 -5.25 17.39 6.04
CA MET A 394 -4.47 16.52 5.15
C MET A 394 -4.49 17.06 3.72
N LEU A 395 -3.32 17.23 3.11
CA LEU A 395 -3.23 17.71 1.73
C LEU A 395 -3.62 16.61 0.75
N GLU A 396 -4.18 17.02 -0.38
CA GLU A 396 -4.56 16.14 -1.49
C GLU A 396 -3.40 15.24 -1.97
N ASP A 397 -2.19 15.79 -2.06
CA ASP A 397 -0.95 15.06 -2.38
C ASP A 397 -0.52 14.03 -1.31
N GLU A 398 -1.05 14.13 -0.09
CA GLU A 398 -0.68 13.28 1.06
C GLU A 398 -1.72 12.19 1.33
N TYR A 399 -2.95 12.34 0.83
CA TYR A 399 -4.10 11.46 1.12
C TYR A 399 -3.80 9.97 0.90
N MET A 400 -3.24 9.62 -0.27
CA MET A 400 -2.82 8.24 -0.58
C MET A 400 -1.77 7.71 0.42
N ASN A 401 -0.79 8.54 0.79
CA ASN A 401 0.35 8.12 1.61
C ASN A 401 0.03 8.07 3.12
N THR A 402 -0.90 8.91 3.58
CA THR A 402 -1.23 9.09 5.00
C THR A 402 -2.49 8.33 5.42
N TYR A 403 -3.43 8.06 4.50
CA TYR A 403 -4.65 7.28 4.79
C TYR A 403 -4.77 5.99 3.99
N ILE A 404 -4.93 6.04 2.66
CA ILE A 404 -5.25 4.84 1.85
C ILE A 404 -4.17 3.77 1.92
N HIS A 405 -2.90 4.10 1.69
CA HIS A 405 -1.81 3.12 1.75
C HIS A 405 -1.67 2.50 3.16
N PRO A 406 -1.72 3.26 4.28
CA PRO A 406 -1.83 2.68 5.62
C PRO A 406 -3.04 1.77 5.84
N VAL A 407 -4.24 2.17 5.39
CA VAL A 407 -5.46 1.37 5.48
C VAL A 407 -5.29 0.03 4.77
N LEU A 408 -4.88 0.05 3.49
CA LEU A 408 -4.64 -1.17 2.71
C LEU A 408 -3.50 -2.03 3.32
N LYS A 409 -2.40 -1.41 3.81
CA LYS A 409 -1.30 -2.11 4.51
C LYS A 409 -1.82 -2.86 5.74
N LYS A 410 -2.61 -2.20 6.60
CA LYS A 410 -3.09 -2.79 7.86
C LYS A 410 -4.19 -3.81 7.61
N ALA A 411 -5.08 -3.60 6.62
CA ALA A 411 -6.10 -4.58 6.24
C ALA A 411 -5.48 -5.89 5.74
N LEU A 412 -4.61 -5.82 4.72
CA LEU A 412 -3.90 -7.00 4.19
C LEU A 412 -3.12 -7.74 5.28
N TRP A 413 -2.39 -7.03 6.13
CA TRP A 413 -1.65 -7.64 7.24
C TRP A 413 -2.54 -8.32 8.29
N ARG A 414 -3.67 -7.70 8.66
CA ARG A 414 -4.59 -8.19 9.70
C ARG A 414 -5.41 -9.39 9.23
N PHE A 415 -5.94 -9.34 8.00
CA PHE A 415 -6.93 -10.29 7.53
C PHE A 415 -6.32 -11.48 6.78
N SER A 416 -5.41 -11.23 5.83
CA SER A 416 -4.73 -12.27 5.03
C SER A 416 -3.24 -12.51 5.39
N GLY A 417 -2.60 -11.58 6.11
CA GLY A 417 -1.15 -11.59 6.37
C GLY A 417 -0.31 -11.09 5.20
N ILE A 418 -0.93 -10.67 4.10
CA ILE A 418 -0.27 -10.30 2.84
C ILE A 418 0.61 -9.06 3.01
N ARG A 419 1.79 -9.08 2.38
CA ARG A 419 2.78 -8.00 2.50
C ARG A 419 2.49 -6.90 1.47
N TYR A 420 2.11 -5.72 1.95
CA TYR A 420 1.93 -4.53 1.12
C TYR A 420 3.15 -3.60 1.12
N ILE A 421 3.49 -3.03 -0.05
CA ILE A 421 4.57 -2.04 -0.22
C ILE A 421 4.00 -0.80 -0.96
N PRO A 422 3.92 0.37 -0.30
CA PRO A 422 3.37 1.60 -0.89
C PRO A 422 4.42 2.52 -1.53
N GLY A 423 3.91 3.46 -2.32
CA GLY A 423 4.65 4.41 -3.14
C GLY A 423 5.22 3.76 -4.41
N ASN A 424 5.35 4.57 -5.47
CA ASN A 424 5.86 4.24 -6.81
C ASN A 424 6.86 3.05 -6.92
N GLN A 425 6.34 1.82 -7.04
CA GLN A 425 7.10 0.58 -7.27
C GLN A 425 7.21 0.25 -8.77
N ALA A 426 8.14 -0.61 -9.16
CA ALA A 426 8.21 -1.17 -10.51
C ALA A 426 7.60 -2.57 -10.53
N ILE A 427 6.64 -2.82 -11.42
CA ILE A 427 5.90 -4.08 -11.51
C ILE A 427 6.78 -5.11 -12.23
N ARG A 428 7.21 -6.16 -11.53
CA ARG A 428 8.09 -7.22 -12.07
C ARG A 428 7.41 -7.99 -13.19
N ALA A 429 6.10 -8.22 -13.09
CA ALA A 429 5.33 -8.90 -14.11
C ALA A 429 5.33 -8.13 -15.45
N SER A 430 5.16 -6.80 -15.42
CA SER A 430 5.29 -5.93 -16.60
C SER A 430 6.72 -5.90 -17.13
N ALA A 431 7.73 -5.85 -16.24
CA ALA A 431 9.14 -5.97 -16.64
C ALA A 431 9.41 -7.28 -17.41
N TYR A 432 8.83 -8.39 -16.96
CA TYR A 432 8.91 -9.68 -17.63
C TYR A 432 8.22 -9.65 -19.00
N ARG A 433 6.98 -9.15 -19.09
CA ARG A 433 6.27 -9.02 -20.38
C ARG A 433 7.09 -8.20 -21.39
N LYS A 434 7.60 -7.03 -20.99
CA LYS A 434 8.39 -6.17 -21.89
C LYS A 434 9.66 -6.86 -22.37
N SER A 435 10.34 -7.61 -21.48
CA SER A 435 11.51 -8.42 -21.82
C SER A 435 11.19 -9.50 -22.87
N ILE A 436 10.13 -10.31 -22.68
CA ILE A 436 9.78 -11.36 -23.67
C ILE A 436 9.26 -10.75 -24.98
N MET A 437 8.44 -9.69 -24.93
CA MET A 437 7.90 -9.02 -26.11
C MET A 437 8.91 -8.11 -26.82
N LYS A 438 10.16 -8.01 -26.32
CA LYS A 438 11.21 -7.11 -26.81
C LYS A 438 10.75 -5.64 -26.91
N GLN A 439 9.89 -5.22 -25.99
CA GLN A 439 9.40 -3.84 -25.92
C GLN A 439 10.42 -2.97 -25.21
N GLU A 440 10.80 -1.85 -25.83
CA GLU A 440 11.69 -0.86 -25.24
C GLU A 440 11.01 -0.09 -24.08
N GLY A 441 11.84 0.50 -23.23
CA GLY A 441 11.42 1.32 -22.09
C GLY A 441 11.42 0.59 -20.74
N ASN A 442 11.13 1.35 -19.69
CA ASN A 442 11.11 0.82 -18.32
C ASN A 442 9.87 -0.06 -18.08
N ALA A 443 9.95 -0.92 -17.06
CA ALA A 443 8.77 -1.60 -16.51
C ALA A 443 7.66 -0.62 -16.15
N ASP A 444 6.39 -1.04 -16.25
CA ASP A 444 5.27 -0.25 -15.75
C ASP A 444 5.38 -0.12 -14.22
N ARG A 445 4.76 0.92 -13.65
CA ARG A 445 4.97 1.35 -12.26
C ARG A 445 3.67 1.77 -11.60
N SER A 446 3.49 1.39 -10.34
CA SER A 446 2.27 1.63 -9.57
C SER A 446 2.52 2.29 -8.22
N ASP A 447 1.51 2.97 -7.68
CA ASP A 447 1.58 3.57 -6.34
C ASP A 447 1.56 2.55 -5.18
N GLY A 448 1.26 1.27 -5.44
CA GLY A 448 1.52 0.19 -4.49
C GLY A 448 1.47 -1.20 -5.11
N ILE A 449 2.09 -2.16 -4.43
CA ILE A 449 2.07 -3.59 -4.79
C ILE A 449 1.89 -4.44 -3.51
N ALA A 450 1.03 -5.45 -3.57
CA ALA A 450 0.91 -6.50 -2.56
C ALA A 450 1.55 -7.82 -3.03
N TYR A 451 2.15 -8.53 -2.07
CA TYR A 451 2.93 -9.75 -2.30
C TYR A 451 2.45 -10.93 -1.43
N THR A 452 2.49 -12.15 -1.98
CA THR A 452 2.30 -13.38 -1.18
C THR A 452 3.35 -13.49 -0.06
N THR A 453 3.02 -14.24 0.99
CA THR A 453 3.87 -14.47 2.17
C THR A 453 4.82 -15.66 2.05
N SER A 454 4.84 -16.34 0.90
CA SER A 454 5.70 -17.51 0.67
C SER A 454 7.19 -17.14 0.55
N GLU A 455 8.07 -18.15 0.61
CA GLU A 455 9.52 -17.98 0.42
C GLU A 455 9.92 -17.29 -0.91
N LYS A 456 9.02 -17.31 -1.89
CA LYS A 456 9.17 -16.68 -3.20
C LYS A 456 7.97 -15.77 -3.46
N PRO A 457 7.97 -14.54 -2.90
CA PRO A 457 6.82 -13.64 -2.94
C PRO A 457 6.47 -13.23 -4.38
N TYR A 458 5.27 -13.61 -4.81
CA TYR A 458 4.66 -13.18 -6.07
C TYR A 458 3.90 -11.87 -5.88
N GLU A 459 3.91 -11.04 -6.92
CA GLU A 459 3.01 -9.90 -7.03
C GLU A 459 1.58 -10.44 -7.19
N ILE A 460 0.63 -9.96 -6.40
CA ILE A 460 -0.77 -10.41 -6.43
C ILE A 460 -1.78 -9.27 -6.46
N CYS A 461 -1.43 -8.09 -5.95
CA CYS A 461 -2.25 -6.90 -6.12
C CYS A 461 -1.43 -5.68 -6.53
N ILE A 462 -2.03 -4.82 -7.35
CA ILE A 462 -1.51 -3.52 -7.77
C ILE A 462 -2.47 -2.43 -7.31
N VAL A 463 -1.94 -1.27 -6.90
CA VAL A 463 -2.73 -0.13 -6.42
C VAL A 463 -2.29 1.12 -7.17
N GLU A 464 -3.23 1.84 -7.76
CA GLU A 464 -2.99 3.12 -8.44
C GLU A 464 -3.76 4.26 -7.76
N GLY A 465 -3.09 5.41 -7.61
CA GLY A 465 -3.63 6.61 -6.99
C GLY A 465 -3.79 7.76 -7.98
N SER A 466 -5.02 8.23 -8.16
CA SER A 466 -5.26 9.61 -8.59
C SER A 466 -5.47 10.51 -7.36
N ARG A 467 -5.60 11.82 -7.58
CA ARG A 467 -5.68 12.81 -6.50
C ARG A 467 -7.15 13.04 -6.15
N PRO A 468 -7.55 13.11 -4.86
CA PRO A 468 -8.96 13.09 -4.50
C PRO A 468 -9.83 14.28 -4.99
N TYR A 469 -9.23 15.35 -5.54
CA TYR A 469 -9.96 16.45 -6.16
C TYR A 469 -9.51 16.77 -7.60
N VAL A 470 -8.69 15.91 -8.22
CA VAL A 470 -8.38 15.94 -9.66
C VAL A 470 -8.99 14.69 -10.32
N VAL A 471 -10.26 14.81 -10.68
CA VAL A 471 -10.87 13.92 -11.68
C VAL A 471 -10.40 14.39 -13.05
N ASP A 472 -9.68 13.50 -13.74
CA ASP A 472 -9.29 13.62 -15.14
C ASP A 472 -9.67 12.29 -15.77
N ASP A 473 -10.75 12.29 -16.55
CA ASP A 473 -11.32 11.09 -17.18
C ASP A 473 -10.28 10.34 -18.04
N THR A 474 -9.28 11.05 -18.58
CA THR A 474 -8.19 10.44 -19.34
C THR A 474 -7.20 9.71 -18.44
N LYS A 475 -6.94 10.24 -17.23
CA LYS A 475 -6.19 9.52 -16.21
C LYS A 475 -6.99 8.34 -15.64
N GLU A 476 -8.30 8.50 -15.38
CA GLU A 476 -9.16 7.41 -14.89
C GLU A 476 -9.06 6.18 -15.80
N MET A 477 -9.28 6.39 -17.10
CA MET A 477 -9.23 5.34 -18.12
C MET A 477 -7.80 4.80 -18.30
N SER A 478 -6.78 5.65 -18.24
CA SER A 478 -5.37 5.23 -18.35
C SER A 478 -4.95 4.31 -17.18
N ASP A 479 -5.26 4.70 -15.94
CA ASP A 479 -4.95 3.93 -14.74
C ASP A 479 -5.74 2.61 -14.71
N TYR A 480 -7.01 2.64 -15.14
CA TYR A 480 -7.86 1.45 -15.26
C TYR A 480 -7.28 0.44 -16.26
N ILE A 481 -6.91 0.88 -17.46
CA ILE A 481 -6.27 0.05 -18.49
C ILE A 481 -4.90 -0.46 -18.03
N GLN A 482 -4.12 0.37 -17.32
CA GLN A 482 -2.83 -0.05 -16.74
C GLN A 482 -3.03 -1.15 -15.69
N ASN A 483 -3.95 -0.97 -14.74
CA ASN A 483 -4.31 -1.95 -13.73
C ASN A 483 -4.73 -3.28 -14.37
N ALA A 484 -5.67 -3.25 -15.32
CA ALA A 484 -6.15 -4.43 -16.02
C ALA A 484 -5.04 -5.18 -16.76
N ARG A 485 -4.18 -4.47 -17.51
CA ARG A 485 -3.02 -5.07 -18.19
C ARG A 485 -2.04 -5.67 -17.18
N ALA A 486 -1.79 -5.01 -16.07
CA ALA A 486 -0.82 -5.46 -15.08
C ALA A 486 -1.33 -6.65 -14.23
N GLY A 487 -2.66 -6.77 -14.00
CA GLY A 487 -3.29 -7.99 -13.47
C GLY A 487 -3.10 -9.19 -14.42
N LYS A 488 -3.32 -9.00 -15.72
CA LYS A 488 -2.98 -10.01 -16.75
C LYS A 488 -1.49 -10.37 -16.69
N ASP A 489 -0.60 -9.39 -16.61
CA ASP A 489 0.84 -9.63 -16.52
C ASP A 489 1.18 -10.49 -15.29
N ILE A 490 0.59 -10.21 -14.12
CA ILE A 490 0.77 -10.98 -12.88
C ILE A 490 0.40 -12.46 -13.06
N ILE A 491 -0.77 -12.75 -13.66
CA ILE A 491 -1.21 -14.14 -13.89
C ILE A 491 -0.21 -14.88 -14.78
N ASN A 492 0.20 -14.27 -15.90
CA ASN A 492 1.19 -14.86 -16.81
C ASN A 492 2.55 -15.09 -16.11
N TYR A 493 3.03 -14.10 -15.35
CA TYR A 493 4.31 -14.19 -14.64
C TYR A 493 4.30 -15.28 -13.56
N THR A 494 3.16 -15.49 -12.88
CA THR A 494 3.01 -16.52 -11.85
C THR A 494 3.05 -17.93 -12.46
N VAL A 495 2.31 -18.18 -13.55
CA VAL A 495 2.37 -19.46 -14.30
C VAL A 495 3.80 -19.76 -14.75
N VAL A 496 4.43 -18.79 -15.41
CA VAL A 496 5.82 -18.92 -15.90
C VAL A 496 6.80 -19.20 -14.76
N SER A 497 6.60 -18.60 -13.59
CA SER A 497 7.47 -18.80 -12.43
C SER A 497 7.33 -20.20 -11.86
N GLU A 498 6.11 -20.71 -11.63
CA GLU A 498 5.92 -22.07 -11.11
C GLU A 498 6.38 -23.14 -12.11
N VAL A 499 6.14 -22.95 -13.42
CA VAL A 499 6.68 -23.82 -14.48
C VAL A 499 8.21 -23.84 -14.47
N LYS A 500 8.87 -22.68 -14.34
CA LYS A 500 10.34 -22.59 -14.21
C LYS A 500 10.87 -23.22 -12.90
N LEU A 501 10.04 -23.32 -11.87
CA LEU A 501 10.32 -24.05 -10.63
C LEU A 501 9.93 -25.54 -10.67
N LYS A 502 9.42 -26.05 -11.80
CA LYS A 502 8.90 -27.41 -11.99
C LYS A 502 7.80 -27.80 -11.00
N ARG A 503 6.92 -26.85 -10.70
CA ARG A 503 5.74 -27.00 -9.85
C ARG A 503 4.47 -26.84 -10.69
N ALA A 504 3.36 -27.37 -10.19
CA ALA A 504 2.05 -27.09 -10.77
C ALA A 504 1.67 -25.62 -10.49
N PRO A 505 1.15 -24.88 -11.49
CA PRO A 505 0.52 -23.58 -11.23
C PRO A 505 -0.68 -23.73 -10.28
N PRO A 506 -1.04 -22.70 -9.51
CA PRO A 506 -2.26 -22.70 -8.69
C PRO A 506 -3.53 -23.00 -9.51
N LEU A 507 -4.42 -23.83 -8.97
CA LEU A 507 -5.69 -24.21 -9.61
C LEU A 507 -6.65 -23.03 -9.80
N GLN A 508 -6.51 -21.98 -8.98
CA GLN A 508 -7.14 -20.69 -9.20
C GLN A 508 -6.05 -19.62 -9.29
N LEU A 509 -5.98 -18.92 -10.41
CA LEU A 509 -5.02 -17.87 -10.66
C LEU A 509 -5.73 -16.52 -10.72
N LYS A 510 -5.80 -15.88 -9.54
CA LYS A 510 -6.38 -14.56 -9.37
C LYS A 510 -5.29 -13.51 -9.17
N SER A 511 -5.54 -12.33 -9.72
CA SER A 511 -4.82 -11.08 -9.46
C SER A 511 -5.84 -10.00 -9.10
N TYR A 512 -5.44 -9.02 -8.32
CA TYR A 512 -6.34 -8.02 -7.76
C TYR A 512 -5.83 -6.63 -8.10
N MET A 513 -6.71 -5.65 -8.26
CA MET A 513 -6.30 -4.27 -8.44
C MET A 513 -7.15 -3.35 -7.55
N VAL A 514 -6.57 -2.23 -7.14
CA VAL A 514 -7.28 -1.16 -6.45
C VAL A 514 -7.03 0.15 -7.17
N GLN A 515 -8.10 0.89 -7.46
CA GLN A 515 -8.03 2.23 -8.01
C GLN A 515 -8.63 3.21 -7.01
N SER A 516 -7.82 4.16 -6.53
CA SER A 516 -8.32 5.30 -5.75
C SER A 516 -8.47 6.49 -6.69
N ILE A 517 -9.70 6.95 -6.91
CA ILE A 517 -9.99 8.10 -7.77
C ILE A 517 -11.07 9.01 -7.19
N GLY A 518 -10.79 10.31 -7.13
CA GLY A 518 -11.64 11.23 -6.38
C GLY A 518 -11.74 10.77 -4.92
N LEU A 519 -12.97 10.74 -4.39
CA LEU A 519 -13.30 10.12 -3.11
C LEU A 519 -13.89 8.72 -3.27
N SER A 520 -13.53 7.99 -4.33
CA SER A 520 -13.96 6.61 -4.59
C SER A 520 -12.75 5.65 -4.54
N LEU A 521 -12.94 4.51 -3.87
CA LEU A 521 -11.99 3.40 -3.85
C LEU A 521 -12.69 2.19 -4.48
N ARG A 522 -12.14 1.71 -5.60
CA ARG A 522 -12.69 0.61 -6.39
C ARG A 522 -11.78 -0.61 -6.30
N PHE A 523 -12.37 -1.75 -5.99
CA PHE A 523 -11.66 -3.03 -5.87
C PHE A 523 -11.98 -3.92 -7.06
N TYR A 524 -10.95 -4.47 -7.70
CA TYR A 524 -11.06 -5.30 -8.89
C TYR A 524 -10.46 -6.69 -8.67
N LEU A 525 -11.11 -7.69 -9.26
CA LEU A 525 -10.63 -9.07 -9.40
C LEU A 525 -10.38 -9.34 -10.88
N MET A 526 -9.23 -9.91 -11.22
CA MET A 526 -9.01 -10.58 -12.49
C MET A 526 -8.63 -12.04 -12.29
N ASP A 527 -9.26 -12.92 -13.06
CA ASP A 527 -8.86 -14.32 -13.21
C ASP A 527 -8.78 -14.73 -14.68
N TYR A 528 -8.53 -16.02 -14.94
CA TYR A 528 -8.50 -16.58 -16.30
C TYR A 528 -9.35 -17.83 -16.42
N LEU A 529 -10.21 -17.87 -17.44
CA LEU A 529 -11.02 -19.04 -17.80
C LEU A 529 -11.14 -19.17 -19.32
N GLY A 530 -10.02 -19.47 -19.99
CA GLY A 530 -9.88 -19.40 -21.46
C GLY A 530 -9.67 -17.97 -21.98
N ILE A 531 -10.14 -16.98 -21.24
CA ILE A 531 -9.89 -15.55 -21.42
C ILE A 531 -9.67 -14.89 -20.06
N TYR A 532 -8.96 -13.75 -20.03
CA TYR A 532 -8.84 -12.94 -18.82
C TYR A 532 -10.18 -12.26 -18.54
N ARG A 533 -10.72 -12.43 -17.34
CA ARG A 533 -12.02 -11.86 -16.93
C ARG A 533 -11.77 -10.79 -15.87
N LEU A 534 -12.23 -9.56 -16.09
CA LEU A 534 -12.07 -8.44 -15.17
C LEU A 534 -13.42 -8.11 -14.52
N PHE A 535 -13.49 -8.20 -13.19
CA PHE A 535 -14.69 -7.91 -12.41
C PHE A 535 -14.42 -6.75 -11.44
N GLU A 536 -15.42 -5.91 -11.21
CA GLU A 536 -15.46 -5.05 -10.03
C GLU A 536 -16.01 -5.87 -8.85
N ILE A 537 -15.33 -5.83 -7.72
CA ILE A 537 -15.70 -6.54 -6.48
C ILE A 537 -16.69 -5.67 -5.70
N GLU A 538 -16.24 -4.45 -5.37
CA GLU A 538 -17.00 -3.45 -4.62
C GLU A 538 -16.37 -2.07 -4.90
N THR A 539 -17.22 -1.03 -4.91
CA THR A 539 -16.80 0.37 -4.96
C THR A 539 -17.37 1.08 -3.74
N CYS A 540 -16.51 1.72 -2.95
CA CYS A 540 -16.92 2.48 -1.77
C CYS A 540 -16.47 3.95 -1.86
N GLU A 541 -17.21 4.84 -1.20
CA GLU A 541 -16.75 6.20 -0.94
C GLU A 541 -15.73 6.21 0.20
N ILE A 542 -14.75 7.11 0.12
CA ILE A 542 -13.65 7.20 1.08
C ILE A 542 -13.95 8.31 2.10
N PRO A 543 -14.01 7.99 3.41
CA PRO A 543 -14.11 9.00 4.45
C PRO A 543 -12.92 9.99 4.42
N THR A 544 -13.20 11.29 4.38
CA THR A 544 -12.18 12.36 4.37
C THR A 544 -11.78 12.85 5.76
N ASP A 545 -12.63 12.59 6.75
CA ASP A 545 -12.63 13.19 8.08
C ASP A 545 -13.57 12.38 9.00
N LEU A 546 -13.79 12.87 10.22
CA LEU A 546 -14.71 12.28 11.20
C LEU A 546 -16.14 12.87 11.17
N GLU A 547 -16.47 13.71 10.20
CA GLU A 547 -17.87 14.15 9.96
C GLU A 547 -18.58 13.20 8.98
N GLY A 548 -17.83 12.55 8.08
CA GLY A 548 -18.31 11.47 7.19
C GLY A 548 -18.66 10.14 7.88
N VAL A 549 -19.23 10.18 9.10
CA VAL A 549 -19.50 9.03 9.98
C VAL A 549 -20.29 7.92 9.26
N ASN A 550 -21.23 8.31 8.40
CA ASN A 550 -22.09 7.42 7.62
C ASN A 550 -21.38 6.61 6.52
N LEU A 551 -20.15 6.98 6.14
CA LEU A 551 -19.39 6.29 5.08
C LEU A 551 -18.50 5.16 5.62
N PHE A 552 -18.20 5.17 6.92
CA PHE A 552 -17.26 4.19 7.49
C PHE A 552 -17.73 2.72 7.48
N PRO A 553 -19.01 2.38 7.72
CA PRO A 553 -19.45 0.98 7.69
C PRO A 553 -19.21 0.32 6.33
N SER A 554 -19.59 0.97 5.22
CA SER A 554 -19.39 0.46 3.86
C SER A 554 -17.90 0.50 3.47
N PHE A 555 -17.18 1.58 3.78
CA PHE A 555 -15.75 1.69 3.53
C PHE A 555 -14.95 0.56 4.19
N PHE A 556 -15.16 0.32 5.49
CA PHE A 556 -14.44 -0.72 6.22
C PHE A 556 -14.91 -2.13 5.91
N ARG A 557 -16.20 -2.34 5.56
CA ARG A 557 -16.66 -3.60 4.95
C ARG A 557 -15.84 -3.90 3.69
N ALA A 558 -15.89 -3.03 2.69
CA ALA A 558 -15.26 -3.25 1.38
C ALA A 558 -13.75 -3.53 1.50
N VAL A 559 -13.03 -2.69 2.26
CA VAL A 559 -11.60 -2.84 2.50
C VAL A 559 -11.27 -4.18 3.18
N VAL A 560 -12.09 -4.66 4.12
CA VAL A 560 -11.83 -5.90 4.85
C VAL A 560 -12.23 -7.13 4.04
N THR A 561 -13.40 -7.12 3.38
CA THR A 561 -13.85 -8.19 2.47
C THR A 561 -12.81 -8.47 1.38
N TRP A 562 -12.30 -7.41 0.74
CA TRP A 562 -11.21 -7.52 -0.24
C TRP A 562 -9.91 -8.04 0.38
N ALA A 563 -9.58 -7.64 1.62
CA ALA A 563 -8.34 -8.04 2.29
C ALA A 563 -8.36 -9.43 2.94
N SER A 564 -9.52 -10.10 2.99
CA SER A 564 -9.71 -11.41 3.61
C SER A 564 -8.82 -12.50 3.01
N LYS A 565 -8.36 -13.43 3.84
CA LYS A 565 -7.50 -14.54 3.40
C LYS A 565 -8.20 -15.40 2.37
N GLU A 566 -9.47 -15.67 2.61
CA GLU A 566 -10.36 -16.49 1.80
C GLU A 566 -10.62 -15.86 0.42
N MET A 567 -10.54 -14.53 0.33
CA MET A 567 -10.63 -13.77 -0.91
C MET A 567 -9.32 -13.83 -1.71
N LEU A 568 -8.16 -13.73 -1.05
CA LEU A 568 -6.85 -13.52 -1.67
C LEU A 568 -5.95 -14.77 -1.80
N ASN A 569 -6.26 -15.87 -1.12
CA ASN A 569 -5.50 -17.12 -1.23
C ASN A 569 -5.85 -17.89 -2.51
N ASN A 570 -4.93 -17.84 -3.49
CA ASN A 570 -4.87 -18.81 -4.60
C ASN A 570 -4.52 -20.25 -4.11
N GLU A 571 -4.11 -20.39 -2.84
CA GLU A 571 -3.88 -21.68 -2.17
C GLU A 571 -5.17 -22.21 -1.53
N LYS A 572 -5.89 -23.08 -2.26
CA LYS A 572 -6.68 -24.16 -1.65
C LYS A 572 -5.89 -25.46 -1.74
N SER A 573 -5.99 -26.25 -0.66
CA SER A 573 -5.22 -27.47 -0.35
C SER A 573 -5.44 -28.63 -1.31
#